data_AF-A0A7C5RB17-F1
#
_entry.id   AF-A0A7C5RB17-F1
#
_cell.length_a   1.000
_cell.length_b   1.000
_cell.length_c   1.000
_cell.angle_alpha   90.00
_cell.angle_beta   90.00
_cell.angle_gamma   90.00
#
_symmetry.space_group_name_H-M   'P 1'
#
loop_
_entity.id
_entity.type
_entity.pdbx_description
1 polymer ?
#
loop_
_entity_poly.entity_id
_entity_poly.type
_entity_poly.pdbx_seq_one_letter_code
_entity_poly.pdbx_strand_id
1 'polypeptide(L)'
;MTKKADPDLLEHLPELNKEILLSAYRNMLFGRRLDEKMMILLRQGKTYFHIGNSGHEAAQAAVALAMRPGYDWFYPYYRDMTFCLQIGLTPEEILMGFLARAQDPSSGGRQMPSHWGHKELHIVSQSSPTGTQYLQALGCAMGCQREQTDEVVYVSSGEGTTSQGDFHEALNWASREKAPVIFFIEDNNYAISVPISEQIAGGSVYNIASGYENLRRFQVDGTDFLRTYEAARKAVRRARRGEGPSLIVAKVGRLLPHSSSDDHTRYRSREELERDRQNDPIPKMEKWLLRLGLLDEATIEKMREEVKSLVDETAERVERLPEPSPAEATTFVYSPSRCVETIAEEKEPESVGEPVVIVDAINHALDEELARNEKVLVFGQDVADDKGGVFTVTKGLTRKYGRKRVFNAPLAESSIVGVAVGLATRGFKPVAEIQFG
;
A
#
# COMPACT_ATOMS: atom_id res chain seq x y z
N MET A 1 -24.16 -14.29 15.40
CA MET A 1 -23.81 -14.86 16.72
C MET A 1 -22.31 -14.69 16.92
N THR A 2 -21.92 -13.68 17.69
CA THR A 2 -20.54 -13.32 17.98
C THR A 2 -19.91 -14.35 18.92
N LYS A 3 -19.02 -15.20 18.39
CA LYS A 3 -18.14 -16.04 19.22
C LYS A 3 -17.33 -15.10 20.11
N LYS A 4 -17.43 -15.26 21.43
CA LYS A 4 -16.50 -14.67 22.41
C LYS A 4 -15.07 -14.93 21.92
N ALA A 5 -14.18 -13.94 22.02
CA ALA A 5 -12.76 -14.14 21.78
C ALA A 5 -12.29 -15.30 22.67
N ASP A 6 -11.81 -16.36 22.03
CA ASP A 6 -11.42 -17.62 22.66
C ASP A 6 -10.04 -17.41 23.32
N PRO A 7 -9.88 -17.65 24.64
CA PRO A 7 -8.56 -17.73 25.26
C PRO A 7 -7.63 -18.70 24.52
N ASP A 8 -8.19 -19.77 23.94
CA ASP A 8 -7.53 -20.79 23.12
C ASP A 8 -6.81 -20.21 21.89
N LEU A 9 -7.25 -19.06 21.34
CA LEU A 9 -6.63 -18.50 20.14
C LEU A 9 -5.26 -17.87 20.42
N LEU A 10 -5.04 -17.28 21.59
CA LEU A 10 -3.73 -16.73 21.93
C LEU A 10 -2.70 -17.85 22.18
N GLU A 11 -3.14 -18.98 22.75
CA GLU A 11 -2.29 -20.16 22.97
C GLU A 11 -1.72 -20.72 21.65
N HIS A 12 -2.43 -20.53 20.54
CA HIS A 12 -2.00 -20.93 19.19
C HIS A 12 -1.20 -19.84 18.43
N LEU A 13 -0.91 -18.73 19.09
CA LEU A 13 -0.16 -17.57 18.59
C LEU A 13 0.97 -17.20 19.57
N PRO A 14 1.93 -18.11 19.85
CA PRO A 14 2.98 -17.88 20.86
C PRO A 14 3.87 -16.66 20.55
N GLU A 15 3.89 -16.21 19.30
CA GLU A 15 4.56 -14.98 18.89
C GLU A 15 3.92 -13.70 19.45
N LEU A 16 2.63 -13.70 19.82
CA LEU A 16 1.95 -12.55 20.41
C LEU A 16 2.14 -12.51 21.93
N ASN A 17 3.36 -12.19 22.35
CA ASN A 17 3.66 -12.01 23.77
C ASN A 17 3.15 -10.64 24.30
N LYS A 18 3.23 -10.46 25.62
CA LYS A 18 2.81 -9.24 26.32
C LYS A 18 3.44 -7.97 25.71
N GLU A 19 4.74 -7.98 25.46
CA GLU A 19 5.47 -6.82 24.96
C GLU A 19 4.96 -6.39 23.58
N ILE A 20 4.76 -7.36 22.68
CA ILE A 20 4.25 -7.12 21.33
C ILE A 20 2.82 -6.58 21.37
N LEU A 21 1.95 -7.15 22.20
CA LEU A 21 0.57 -6.68 22.33
C LEU A 21 0.49 -5.26 22.91
N LEU A 22 1.31 -4.95 23.90
CA LEU A 22 1.39 -3.60 24.47
C LEU A 22 2.00 -2.59 23.48
N SER A 23 2.98 -3.00 22.68
CA SER A 23 3.54 -2.18 21.61
C SER A 23 2.48 -1.86 20.54
N ALA A 24 1.74 -2.87 20.08
CA ALA A 24 0.64 -2.67 19.13
C ALA A 24 -0.45 -1.75 19.69
N TYR A 25 -0.85 -1.96 20.95
CA TYR A 25 -1.79 -1.07 21.63
C TYR A 25 -1.26 0.37 21.75
N ARG A 26 0.03 0.56 22.05
CA ARG A 26 0.67 1.89 22.07
C ARG A 26 0.60 2.57 20.70
N ASN A 27 0.81 1.84 19.61
CA ASN A 27 0.69 2.38 18.25
C ASN A 27 -0.75 2.74 17.90
N MET A 28 -1.75 1.97 18.37
CA MET A 28 -3.16 2.36 18.25
C MET A 28 -3.44 3.67 18.99
N LEU A 29 -2.90 3.84 20.21
CA LEU A 29 -3.03 5.10 20.96
C LEU A 29 -2.34 6.27 20.23
N PHE A 30 -1.16 6.06 19.65
CA PHE A 30 -0.50 7.07 18.82
C PHE A 30 -1.36 7.46 17.63
N GLY A 31 -1.93 6.48 16.91
CA GLY A 31 -2.83 6.73 15.78
C GLY A 31 -4.01 7.62 16.17
N ARG A 32 -4.67 7.35 17.29
CA ARG A 32 -5.77 8.18 17.80
C ARG A 32 -5.31 9.57 18.23
N ARG A 33 -4.23 9.64 19.00
CA ARG A 33 -3.75 10.91 19.56
C ARG A 33 -3.23 11.85 18.49
N LEU A 34 -2.59 11.31 17.45
CA LEU A 34 -2.15 12.07 16.28
C LEU A 34 -3.35 12.65 15.53
N ASP A 35 -4.41 11.88 15.24
CA ASP A 35 -5.64 12.42 14.63
C ASP A 35 -6.17 13.64 15.40
N GLU A 36 -6.29 13.52 16.73
CA GLU A 36 -6.76 14.61 17.59
C GLU A 36 -5.86 15.83 17.52
N LYS A 37 -4.53 15.64 17.66
CA LYS A 37 -3.56 16.73 17.65
C LYS A 37 -3.52 17.41 16.28
N MET A 38 -3.54 16.64 15.21
CA MET A 38 -3.55 17.14 13.82
C MET A 38 -4.78 17.99 13.54
N MET A 39 -5.96 17.58 14.03
CA MET A 39 -7.17 18.39 13.92
C MET A 39 -7.09 19.70 14.71
N ILE A 40 -6.42 19.72 15.86
CA ILE A 40 -6.16 20.96 16.62
C ILE A 40 -5.24 21.89 15.81
N LEU A 41 -4.12 21.36 15.29
CA LEU A 41 -3.16 22.11 14.47
C LEU A 41 -3.82 22.68 13.20
N LEU A 42 -4.70 21.89 12.56
CA LEU A 42 -5.49 22.35 11.42
C LEU A 42 -6.38 23.54 11.79
N ARG A 43 -7.10 23.49 12.91
CA ARG A 43 -7.94 24.61 13.40
C ARG A 43 -7.13 25.84 13.76
N GLN A 44 -5.86 25.67 14.11
CA GLN A 44 -4.90 26.76 14.33
C GLN A 44 -4.30 27.32 13.03
N GLY A 45 -4.67 26.79 11.87
CA GLY A 45 -4.17 27.22 10.56
C GLY A 45 -2.74 26.78 10.25
N LYS A 46 -2.26 25.72 10.91
CA LYS A 46 -0.88 25.21 10.74
C LYS A 46 -0.70 24.26 9.56
N THR A 47 -1.79 23.78 8.98
CA THR A 47 -1.82 22.90 7.80
C THR A 47 -3.15 23.13 7.08
N TYR A 48 -3.39 22.42 5.97
CA TYR A 48 -4.53 22.65 5.11
C TYR A 48 -5.52 21.47 5.04
N PHE A 49 -5.09 20.26 5.38
CA PHE A 49 -5.90 19.07 5.14
C PHE A 49 -5.57 17.93 6.10
N HIS A 50 -6.59 17.21 6.55
CA HIS A 50 -6.44 16.01 7.38
C HIS A 50 -7.43 14.92 6.95
N ILE A 51 -6.95 13.68 6.89
CA ILE A 51 -7.78 12.48 6.78
C ILE A 51 -7.47 11.60 7.98
N GLY A 52 -8.47 11.40 8.83
CA GLY A 52 -8.31 10.66 10.08
C GLY A 52 -8.40 9.15 9.91
N ASN A 53 -7.64 8.42 10.73
CA ASN A 53 -7.63 6.95 10.80
C ASN A 53 -8.54 6.37 11.89
N SER A 54 -9.10 7.21 12.75
CA SER A 54 -9.91 6.81 13.90
C SER A 54 -11.03 5.82 13.53
N GLY A 55 -10.99 4.65 14.16
CA GLY A 55 -11.86 3.50 13.92
C GLY A 55 -11.20 2.33 13.17
N HIS A 56 -10.02 2.55 12.59
CA HIS A 56 -9.27 1.59 11.80
C HIS A 56 -8.04 0.99 12.55
N GLU A 57 -7.71 1.52 13.74
CA GLU A 57 -6.43 1.32 14.41
C GLU A 57 -6.09 -0.15 14.65
N ALA A 58 -7.03 -0.94 15.16
CA ALA A 58 -6.78 -2.36 15.44
C ALA A 58 -6.51 -3.17 14.17
N ALA A 59 -7.23 -2.89 13.09
CA ALA A 59 -7.10 -3.61 11.84
C ALA A 59 -5.71 -3.39 11.23
N GLN A 60 -5.31 -2.11 11.20
CA GLN A 60 -4.03 -1.64 10.70
C GLN A 60 -2.84 -2.15 11.54
N ALA A 61 -2.91 -2.03 12.87
CA ALA A 61 -1.86 -2.53 13.76
C ALA A 61 -1.71 -4.06 13.63
N ALA A 62 -2.82 -4.79 13.54
CA ALA A 62 -2.81 -6.24 13.44
C ALA A 62 -2.21 -6.73 12.12
N VAL A 63 -2.56 -6.12 10.98
CA VAL A 63 -2.03 -6.56 9.68
C VAL A 63 -0.54 -6.21 9.52
N ALA A 64 -0.11 -5.04 9.96
CA ALA A 64 1.29 -4.62 9.94
C ALA A 64 2.18 -5.53 10.80
N LEU A 65 1.70 -5.98 11.97
CA LEU A 65 2.45 -6.85 12.86
C LEU A 65 2.78 -8.23 12.26
N ALA A 66 2.05 -8.66 11.23
CA ALA A 66 2.33 -9.90 10.51
C ALA A 66 3.44 -9.76 9.44
N MET A 67 3.93 -8.55 9.19
CA MET A 67 4.85 -8.20 8.11
C MET A 67 6.24 -7.80 8.62
N ARG A 68 7.21 -7.69 7.71
CA ARG A 68 8.61 -7.36 8.00
C ARG A 68 8.98 -6.01 7.38
N PRO A 69 9.07 -4.93 8.17
CA PRO A 69 9.52 -3.62 7.69
C PRO A 69 10.89 -3.67 7.02
N GLY A 70 11.09 -2.91 5.94
CA GLY A 70 12.36 -2.89 5.20
C GLY A 70 12.71 -4.19 4.46
N TYR A 71 11.79 -5.16 4.46
CA TYR A 71 11.91 -6.41 3.71
C TYR A 71 10.69 -6.61 2.81
N ASP A 72 9.50 -6.67 3.40
CA ASP A 72 8.24 -6.63 2.66
C ASP A 72 7.98 -5.23 2.09
N TRP A 73 7.09 -5.12 1.11
CA TRP A 73 6.81 -3.85 0.40
C TRP A 73 5.38 -3.38 0.67
N PHE A 74 5.21 -2.07 0.85
CA PHE A 74 3.95 -1.51 1.33
C PHE A 74 3.44 -0.40 0.41
N TYR A 75 2.18 -0.56 0.00
CA TYR A 75 1.36 0.41 -0.74
C TYR A 75 0.16 0.81 0.12
N PRO A 76 0.39 1.59 1.20
CA PRO A 76 -0.62 1.90 2.20
C PRO A 76 -1.65 2.92 1.72
N TYR A 77 -2.90 2.70 2.08
CA TYR A 77 -4.01 3.63 1.93
C TYR A 77 -3.72 4.98 2.61
N TYR A 78 -4.29 6.09 2.14
CA TYR A 78 -4.13 7.38 2.81
C TYR A 78 -4.67 7.40 4.26
N ARG A 79 -5.43 6.39 4.68
CA ARG A 79 -5.92 6.25 6.07
C ARG A 79 -5.03 5.35 6.94
N ASP A 80 -3.98 4.76 6.38
CA ASP A 80 -3.10 3.78 7.04
C ASP A 80 -2.07 4.40 8.00
N MET A 81 -2.46 5.40 8.79
CA MET A 81 -1.53 6.03 9.73
C MET A 81 -1.06 5.05 10.82
N THR A 82 -1.98 4.26 11.40
CA THR A 82 -1.63 3.26 12.42
C THR A 82 -0.82 2.11 11.82
N PHE A 83 -1.08 1.75 10.55
CA PHE A 83 -0.28 0.77 9.83
C PHE A 83 1.17 1.26 9.69
N CYS A 84 1.35 2.51 9.26
CA CYS A 84 2.68 3.10 9.09
C CYS A 84 3.44 3.21 10.42
N LEU A 85 2.76 3.60 11.50
CA LEU A 85 3.33 3.57 12.87
C LEU A 85 3.84 2.17 13.24
N GLN A 86 3.03 1.15 12.96
CA GLN A 86 3.37 -0.23 13.29
C GLN A 86 4.50 -0.81 12.43
N ILE A 87 4.66 -0.34 11.18
CA ILE A 87 5.79 -0.69 10.30
C ILE A 87 7.06 0.08 10.68
N GLY A 88 6.96 1.19 11.40
CA GLY A 88 8.12 1.86 12.00
C GLY A 88 8.23 3.36 11.76
N LEU A 89 7.25 4.00 11.08
CA LEU A 89 7.19 5.47 11.07
C LEU A 89 7.02 5.98 12.50
N THR A 90 7.77 7.02 12.83
CA THR A 90 7.64 7.69 14.11
C THR A 90 6.53 8.74 14.09
N PRO A 91 5.94 9.09 15.25
CA PRO A 91 5.02 10.22 15.34
C PRO A 91 5.60 11.53 14.82
N GLU A 92 6.92 11.71 14.95
CA GLU A 92 7.64 12.85 14.41
C GLU A 92 7.59 12.90 12.89
N GLU A 93 7.93 11.81 12.21
CA GLU A 93 7.93 11.73 10.75
C GLU A 93 6.54 11.96 10.17
N ILE A 94 5.51 11.40 10.81
CA ILE A 94 4.13 11.65 10.42
C ILE A 94 3.78 13.14 10.57
N LEU A 95 4.18 13.77 11.68
CA LEU A 95 3.96 15.21 11.89
C LEU A 95 4.78 16.07 10.91
N MET A 96 5.99 15.66 10.53
CA MET A 96 6.81 16.34 9.52
C MET A 96 6.09 16.37 8.17
N GLY A 97 5.54 15.23 7.72
CA GLY A 97 4.71 15.18 6.51
C GLY A 97 3.44 16.02 6.64
N PHE A 98 2.74 15.92 7.78
CA PHE A 98 1.49 16.66 8.02
C PHE A 98 1.65 18.18 8.05
N LEU A 99 2.77 18.67 8.58
CA LEU A 99 3.12 20.09 8.67
C LEU A 99 3.99 20.56 7.49
N ALA A 100 4.24 19.73 6.47
CA ALA A 100 5.05 20.06 5.31
C ALA A 100 6.47 20.56 5.66
N ARG A 101 7.20 19.81 6.49
CA ARG A 101 8.59 20.14 6.88
C ARG A 101 9.58 19.55 5.88
N ALA A 102 10.67 20.27 5.61
CA ALA A 102 11.69 19.88 4.63
C ALA A 102 12.36 18.52 4.93
N GLN A 103 12.35 18.12 6.20
CA GLN A 103 12.95 16.88 6.71
C GLN A 103 12.00 15.67 6.66
N ASP A 104 10.77 15.83 6.17
CA ASP A 104 9.83 14.72 5.96
C ASP A 104 10.48 13.63 5.09
N PRO A 105 10.58 12.37 5.58
CA PRO A 105 11.24 11.29 4.86
C PRO A 105 10.48 10.81 3.62
N SER A 106 9.19 11.14 3.49
CA SER A 106 8.37 10.74 2.34
C SER A 106 8.72 11.58 1.12
N SER A 107 8.62 12.90 1.25
CA SER A 107 8.65 13.81 0.10
C SER A 107 9.49 15.06 0.31
N GLY A 108 10.05 15.26 1.50
CA GLY A 108 10.60 16.54 1.93
C GLY A 108 9.53 17.62 2.10
N GLY A 109 8.31 17.24 2.49
CA GLY A 109 7.21 18.17 2.74
C GLY A 109 6.54 18.71 1.48
N ARG A 110 6.67 18.02 0.34
CA ARG A 110 6.18 18.46 -0.98
C ARG A 110 4.93 17.72 -1.45
N GLN A 111 4.57 16.63 -0.79
CA GLN A 111 3.32 15.91 -1.06
C GLN A 111 2.21 16.33 -0.10
N MET A 112 0.98 16.09 -0.52
CA MET A 112 -0.19 16.18 0.34
C MET A 112 -0.01 15.26 1.57
N PRO A 113 -0.42 15.70 2.78
CA PRO A 113 -0.40 14.85 3.96
C PRO A 113 -1.11 13.51 3.73
N SER A 114 -0.63 12.46 4.42
CA SER A 114 -1.13 11.09 4.29
C SER A 114 -0.87 10.41 2.93
N HIS A 115 -0.01 10.99 2.08
CA HIS A 115 0.70 10.24 1.06
C HIS A 115 2.01 9.71 1.64
N TRP A 116 1.96 8.46 2.10
CA TRP A 116 3.07 7.83 2.81
C TRP A 116 4.23 7.51 1.86
N GLY A 117 5.44 7.52 2.38
CA GLY A 117 6.66 7.17 1.67
C GLY A 117 7.81 7.03 2.64
N HIS A 118 8.61 5.97 2.51
CA HIS A 118 9.81 5.76 3.32
C HIS A 118 10.70 4.68 2.70
N LYS A 119 11.85 5.09 2.16
CA LYS A 119 12.72 4.19 1.39
C LYS A 119 13.22 3.01 2.22
N GLU A 120 13.73 3.25 3.43
CA GLU A 120 14.31 2.18 4.27
C GLU A 120 13.29 1.18 4.80
N LEU A 121 12.01 1.58 4.85
CA LEU A 121 10.92 0.73 5.32
C LEU A 121 10.15 0.11 4.14
N HIS A 122 10.56 0.37 2.91
CA HIS A 122 9.87 -0.03 1.68
C HIS A 122 8.40 0.42 1.60
N ILE A 123 8.11 1.61 2.14
CA ILE A 123 6.82 2.27 1.93
C ILE A 123 6.92 3.06 0.63
N VAL A 124 6.17 2.61 -0.38
CA VAL A 124 6.19 3.20 -1.71
C VAL A 124 5.31 4.45 -1.73
N SER A 125 5.85 5.54 -2.27
CA SER A 125 5.11 6.79 -2.40
C SER A 125 3.90 6.63 -3.33
N GLN A 126 2.78 7.21 -2.93
CA GLN A 126 1.51 7.13 -3.66
C GLN A 126 1.02 8.50 -4.15
N SER A 127 0.17 8.47 -5.17
CA SER A 127 -0.57 9.64 -5.64
C SER A 127 -2.01 9.67 -5.10
N SER A 128 -2.71 10.81 -5.22
CA SER A 128 -4.11 10.93 -4.79
C SER A 128 -5.11 10.04 -5.54
N PRO A 129 -4.99 9.80 -6.86
CA PRO A 129 -5.88 8.88 -7.57
C PRO A 129 -5.81 7.48 -6.96
N THR A 130 -6.92 7.06 -6.37
CA THR A 130 -7.05 5.75 -5.74
C THR A 130 -7.28 4.64 -6.78
N GLY A 131 -6.85 3.43 -6.47
CA GLY A 131 -6.94 2.25 -7.34
C GLY A 131 -5.66 1.96 -8.11
N THR A 132 -4.93 3.01 -8.52
CA THR A 132 -3.66 2.88 -9.27
C THR A 132 -2.63 2.00 -8.53
N GLN A 133 -2.61 2.07 -7.20
CA GLN A 133 -1.68 1.33 -6.35
C GLN A 133 -1.86 -0.19 -6.43
N TYR A 134 -3.03 -0.72 -6.83
CA TYR A 134 -3.25 -2.16 -6.91
C TYR A 134 -2.36 -2.83 -7.96
N LEU A 135 -2.28 -2.22 -9.15
CA LEU A 135 -1.49 -2.75 -10.26
C LEU A 135 0.00 -2.48 -10.04
N GLN A 136 0.35 -1.36 -9.40
CA GLN A 136 1.73 -1.10 -8.96
C GLN A 136 2.19 -2.11 -7.91
N ALA A 137 1.37 -2.43 -6.92
CA ALA A 137 1.67 -3.46 -5.95
C ALA A 137 1.80 -4.84 -6.60
N LEU A 138 0.94 -5.18 -7.57
CA LEU A 138 1.08 -6.40 -8.35
C LEU A 138 2.42 -6.44 -9.11
N GLY A 139 2.81 -5.34 -9.77
CA GLY A 139 4.10 -5.27 -10.45
C GLY A 139 5.30 -5.49 -9.52
N CYS A 140 5.25 -4.91 -8.32
CA CYS A 140 6.26 -5.14 -7.29
C CYS A 140 6.28 -6.61 -6.84
N ALA A 141 5.11 -7.22 -6.65
CA ALA A 141 4.99 -8.63 -6.26
C ALA A 141 5.52 -9.58 -7.34
N MET A 142 5.28 -9.26 -8.62
CA MET A 142 5.86 -9.95 -9.77
C MET A 142 7.38 -9.78 -9.85
N GLY A 143 7.91 -8.66 -9.35
CA GLY A 143 9.34 -8.45 -9.14
C GLY A 143 9.91 -9.37 -8.08
N CYS A 144 9.25 -9.50 -6.92
CA CYS A 144 9.64 -10.43 -5.84
C CYS A 144 9.73 -11.88 -6.35
N GLN A 145 8.74 -12.32 -7.14
CA GLN A 145 8.75 -13.66 -7.75
C GLN A 145 9.94 -13.87 -8.69
N ARG A 146 10.34 -12.83 -9.44
CA ARG A 146 11.49 -12.89 -10.37
C ARG A 146 12.81 -12.94 -9.64
N GLU A 147 12.94 -12.22 -8.53
CA GLU A 147 14.11 -12.27 -7.65
C GLU A 147 14.11 -13.49 -6.71
N GLN A 148 13.06 -14.31 -6.76
CA GLN A 148 12.92 -15.57 -6.02
C GLN A 148 13.02 -15.39 -4.50
N THR A 149 12.52 -14.27 -3.99
CA THR A 149 12.49 -13.97 -2.55
C THR A 149 11.19 -14.47 -1.92
N ASP A 150 11.15 -14.55 -0.57
CA ASP A 150 9.91 -14.78 0.19
C ASP A 150 9.25 -13.47 0.64
N GLU A 151 9.58 -12.34 0.02
CA GLU A 151 8.98 -11.03 0.31
C GLU A 151 7.48 -11.03 0.00
N VAL A 152 6.73 -10.26 0.79
CA VAL A 152 5.29 -10.04 0.58
C VAL A 152 5.05 -8.60 0.18
N VAL A 153 4.08 -8.38 -0.71
CA VAL A 153 3.61 -7.04 -1.05
C VAL A 153 2.24 -6.80 -0.45
N TYR A 154 2.11 -5.74 0.34
CA TYR A 154 0.87 -5.26 0.90
C TYR A 154 0.35 -4.09 0.09
N VAL A 155 -0.96 -4.10 -0.21
CA VAL A 155 -1.67 -2.96 -0.76
C VAL A 155 -3.01 -2.82 -0.05
N SER A 156 -3.34 -1.59 0.33
CA SER A 156 -4.60 -1.31 1.02
C SER A 156 -5.39 -0.16 0.43
N SER A 157 -6.68 -0.16 0.76
CA SER A 157 -7.60 0.91 0.42
C SER A 157 -8.88 0.84 1.26
N GLY A 158 -9.73 1.87 1.14
CA GLY A 158 -11.13 1.76 1.52
C GLY A 158 -11.97 0.94 0.53
N GLU A 159 -13.16 0.50 0.94
CA GLU A 159 -14.06 -0.29 0.10
C GLU A 159 -14.51 0.44 -1.17
N GLY A 160 -14.74 1.76 -1.12
CA GLY A 160 -15.10 2.56 -2.29
C GLY A 160 -14.06 2.56 -3.42
N THR A 161 -12.78 2.32 -3.08
CA THR A 161 -11.71 2.23 -4.10
C THR A 161 -11.84 0.96 -4.95
N THR A 162 -12.52 -0.08 -4.45
CA THR A 162 -12.69 -1.35 -5.16
C THR A 162 -13.60 -1.24 -6.38
N SER A 163 -14.32 -0.13 -6.54
CA SER A 163 -15.10 0.20 -7.73
C SER A 163 -14.24 0.53 -8.96
N GLN A 164 -12.93 0.79 -8.78
CA GLN A 164 -12.00 1.07 -9.88
C GLN A 164 -11.69 -0.21 -10.68
N GLY A 165 -11.57 -0.08 -12.01
CA GLY A 165 -11.23 -1.20 -12.90
C GLY A 165 -9.90 -1.87 -12.53
N ASP A 166 -8.93 -1.07 -12.09
CA ASP A 166 -7.60 -1.49 -11.64
C ASP A 166 -7.65 -2.57 -10.54
N PHE A 167 -8.66 -2.53 -9.66
CA PHE A 167 -8.85 -3.55 -8.63
C PHE A 167 -9.10 -4.93 -9.25
N HIS A 168 -10.06 -5.00 -10.17
CA HIS A 168 -10.47 -6.24 -10.81
C HIS A 168 -9.38 -6.81 -11.72
N GLU A 169 -8.71 -5.91 -12.44
CA GLU A 169 -7.54 -6.23 -13.23
C GLU A 169 -6.40 -6.81 -12.38
N ALA A 170 -6.07 -6.17 -11.26
CA ALA A 170 -5.04 -6.63 -10.34
C ALA A 170 -5.39 -7.99 -9.73
N LEU A 171 -6.63 -8.18 -9.28
CA LEU A 171 -7.07 -9.47 -8.72
C LEU A 171 -6.94 -10.59 -9.75
N ASN A 172 -7.37 -10.36 -10.99
CA ASN A 172 -7.28 -11.35 -12.07
C ASN A 172 -5.83 -11.74 -12.37
N TRP A 173 -4.97 -10.75 -12.57
CA TRP A 173 -3.59 -11.02 -12.96
C TRP A 173 -2.76 -11.59 -11.79
N ALA A 174 -2.92 -11.07 -10.57
CA ALA A 174 -2.29 -11.63 -9.37
C ALA A 174 -2.67 -13.12 -9.16
N SER A 175 -3.94 -13.43 -9.39
CA SER A 175 -4.51 -14.78 -9.28
C SER A 175 -3.92 -15.75 -10.29
N ARG A 176 -3.77 -15.31 -11.54
CA ARG A 176 -3.15 -16.09 -12.62
C ARG A 176 -1.69 -16.40 -12.34
N GLU A 177 -0.92 -15.42 -11.87
CA GLU A 177 0.52 -15.56 -11.61
C GLU A 177 0.84 -16.11 -10.21
N LYS A 178 -0.18 -16.32 -9.37
CA LYS A 178 -0.02 -16.63 -7.94
C LYS A 178 0.93 -15.65 -7.24
N ALA A 179 0.78 -14.35 -7.54
CA ALA A 179 1.64 -13.30 -7.01
C ALA A 179 1.56 -13.20 -5.47
N PRO A 180 2.68 -12.91 -4.77
CA PRO A 180 2.73 -12.81 -3.31
C PRO A 180 2.20 -11.45 -2.81
N VAL A 181 0.99 -11.09 -3.21
CA VAL A 181 0.33 -9.82 -2.87
C VAL A 181 -0.86 -10.03 -1.94
N ILE A 182 -0.98 -9.16 -0.94
CA ILE A 182 -2.11 -9.09 0.00
C ILE A 182 -2.86 -7.79 -0.27
N PHE A 183 -4.11 -7.93 -0.71
CA PHE A 183 -5.07 -6.84 -0.84
C PHE A 183 -5.83 -6.70 0.49
N PHE A 184 -5.63 -5.59 1.19
CA PHE A 184 -6.26 -5.31 2.48
C PHE A 184 -7.28 -4.18 2.34
N ILE A 185 -8.55 -4.52 2.43
CA ILE A 185 -9.64 -3.58 2.20
C ILE A 185 -10.26 -3.23 3.55
N GLU A 186 -10.16 -1.97 3.91
CA GLU A 186 -10.75 -1.38 5.11
C GLU A 186 -12.15 -0.90 4.78
N ASP A 187 -13.13 -1.72 5.09
CA ASP A 187 -14.52 -1.52 4.74
C ASP A 187 -15.26 -0.82 5.86
N ASN A 188 -15.39 0.52 5.73
CA ASN A 188 -16.15 1.36 6.64
C ASN A 188 -17.57 1.69 6.13
N ASN A 189 -18.01 0.98 5.09
CA ASN A 189 -19.29 1.11 4.40
C ASN A 189 -19.51 2.41 3.60
N TYR A 190 -18.54 3.32 3.50
CA TYR A 190 -18.70 4.62 2.83
C TYR A 190 -17.52 5.07 1.96
N ALA A 191 -17.79 5.23 0.67
CA ALA A 191 -16.93 5.94 -0.27
C ALA A 191 -17.21 7.44 -0.19
N ILE A 192 -16.44 8.16 0.64
CA ILE A 192 -16.70 9.57 0.97
C ILE A 192 -18.08 9.69 1.63
N SER A 193 -19.12 10.02 0.85
CA SER A 193 -20.51 10.13 1.27
C SER A 193 -21.43 9.06 0.70
N VAL A 194 -20.94 8.25 -0.25
CA VAL A 194 -21.75 7.26 -0.96
C VAL A 194 -21.66 5.91 -0.26
N PRO A 195 -22.78 5.29 0.14
CA PRO A 195 -22.77 4.00 0.80
C PRO A 195 -22.29 2.89 -0.12
N ILE A 196 -21.71 1.83 0.46
CA ILE A 196 -21.17 0.68 -0.28
C ILE A 196 -22.19 0.00 -1.21
N SER A 197 -23.48 0.07 -0.88
CA SER A 197 -24.58 -0.47 -1.71
C SER A 197 -24.70 0.21 -3.07
N GLU A 198 -24.21 1.44 -3.21
CA GLU A 198 -24.19 2.19 -4.47
C GLU A 198 -22.81 2.12 -5.17
N GLN A 199 -21.81 1.54 -4.52
CA GLN A 199 -20.44 1.44 -5.05
C GLN A 199 -20.22 0.11 -5.78
N ILE A 200 -20.68 -0.98 -5.18
CA ILE A 200 -20.38 -2.33 -5.67
C ILE A 200 -21.62 -3.21 -5.70
N ALA A 201 -21.68 -4.08 -6.70
CA ALA A 201 -22.76 -5.04 -6.84
C ALA A 201 -22.87 -5.92 -5.58
N GLY A 202 -24.06 -5.95 -4.97
CA GLY A 202 -24.31 -6.72 -3.75
C GLY A 202 -23.69 -6.16 -2.47
N GLY A 203 -23.08 -4.97 -2.49
CA GLY A 203 -22.60 -4.26 -1.29
C GLY A 203 -21.54 -5.01 -0.48
N SER A 204 -20.75 -5.88 -1.13
CA SER A 204 -19.76 -6.72 -0.44
C SER A 204 -18.54 -6.98 -1.31
N VAL A 205 -17.42 -6.34 -0.95
CA VAL A 205 -16.11 -6.56 -1.61
C VAL A 205 -15.72 -8.04 -1.56
N TYR A 206 -16.01 -8.68 -0.43
CA TYR A 206 -15.76 -10.11 -0.25
C TYR A 206 -16.49 -10.93 -1.32
N ASN A 207 -17.78 -10.65 -1.57
CA ASN A 207 -18.59 -11.43 -2.51
C ASN A 207 -18.22 -11.19 -3.97
N ILE A 208 -18.00 -9.93 -4.38
CA ILE A 208 -17.63 -9.61 -5.77
C ILE A 208 -16.29 -10.23 -6.17
N ALA A 209 -15.38 -10.45 -5.21
CA ALA A 209 -14.08 -11.08 -5.46
C ALA A 209 -14.12 -12.62 -5.55
N SER A 210 -15.31 -13.24 -5.51
CA SER A 210 -15.43 -14.71 -5.45
C SER A 210 -15.02 -15.47 -6.71
N GLY A 211 -14.96 -14.79 -7.87
CA GLY A 211 -14.69 -15.41 -9.17
C GLY A 211 -13.22 -15.63 -9.51
N TYR A 212 -12.28 -15.10 -8.73
CA TYR A 212 -10.85 -15.18 -9.06
C TYR A 212 -10.21 -16.48 -8.55
N GLU A 213 -9.64 -17.26 -9.46
CA GLU A 213 -8.93 -18.51 -9.15
C GLU A 213 -7.68 -18.24 -8.28
N ASN A 214 -7.30 -19.14 -7.37
CA ASN A 214 -6.14 -18.96 -6.47
C ASN A 214 -6.20 -17.78 -5.47
N LEU A 215 -7.18 -16.85 -5.58
CA LEU A 215 -7.38 -15.78 -4.62
C LEU A 215 -7.98 -16.32 -3.32
N ARG A 216 -7.22 -16.27 -2.23
CA ARG A 216 -7.76 -16.60 -0.91
C ARG A 216 -8.45 -15.36 -0.33
N ARG A 217 -9.73 -15.49 0.03
CA ARG A 217 -10.49 -14.40 0.65
C ARG A 217 -10.66 -14.61 2.15
N PHE A 218 -10.58 -13.53 2.91
CA PHE A 218 -10.88 -13.44 4.33
C PHE A 218 -11.83 -12.27 4.56
N GLN A 219 -12.77 -12.44 5.48
CA GLN A 219 -13.58 -11.34 6.00
C GLN A 219 -13.49 -11.37 7.53
N VAL A 220 -13.15 -10.23 8.12
CA VAL A 220 -12.92 -10.11 9.56
C VAL A 220 -13.62 -8.87 10.12
N ASP A 221 -13.95 -8.93 11.40
CA ASP A 221 -14.21 -7.72 12.18
C ASP A 221 -12.85 -7.04 12.42
N GLY A 222 -12.60 -5.92 11.74
CA GLY A 222 -11.34 -5.18 11.84
C GLY A 222 -11.14 -4.53 13.20
N THR A 223 -12.18 -4.43 14.03
CA THR A 223 -12.08 -3.95 15.40
C THR A 223 -11.65 -5.06 16.38
N ASP A 224 -11.60 -6.31 15.93
CA ASP A 224 -11.01 -7.45 16.63
C ASP A 224 -9.56 -7.66 16.15
N PHE A 225 -8.62 -7.16 16.95
CA PHE A 225 -7.18 -7.24 16.69
C PHE A 225 -6.71 -8.67 16.43
N LEU A 226 -7.12 -9.61 17.29
CA LEU A 226 -6.65 -11.00 17.26
C LEU A 226 -7.12 -11.71 15.99
N ARG A 227 -8.39 -11.52 15.61
CA ARG A 227 -8.96 -12.09 14.38
C ARG A 227 -8.32 -11.52 13.13
N THR A 228 -8.05 -10.21 13.14
CA THR A 228 -7.38 -9.55 12.01
C THR A 228 -5.94 -10.05 11.88
N TYR A 229 -5.20 -10.17 12.99
CA TYR A 229 -3.85 -10.72 13.00
C TYR A 229 -3.81 -12.17 12.50
N GLU A 230 -4.77 -13.01 12.93
CA GLU A 230 -4.84 -14.40 12.49
C GLU A 230 -5.02 -14.51 10.96
N ALA A 231 -5.91 -13.68 10.38
CA ALA A 231 -6.13 -13.63 8.94
C ALA A 231 -4.89 -13.11 8.20
N ALA A 232 -4.28 -12.03 8.69
CA ALA A 232 -3.04 -11.46 8.15
C ALA A 232 -1.90 -12.48 8.16
N ARG A 233 -1.69 -13.18 9.28
CA ARG A 233 -0.67 -14.23 9.41
C ARG A 233 -0.87 -15.36 8.39
N LYS A 234 -2.11 -15.79 8.17
CA LYS A 234 -2.43 -16.82 7.16
C LYS A 234 -2.14 -16.31 5.74
N ALA A 235 -2.52 -15.07 5.43
CA ALA A 235 -2.27 -14.45 4.14
C ALA A 235 -0.77 -14.26 3.87
N VAL A 236 0.00 -13.78 4.85
CA VAL A 236 1.46 -13.63 4.75
C VAL A 236 2.11 -14.99 4.52
N ARG A 237 1.80 -16.01 5.33
CA ARG A 237 2.36 -17.37 5.15
C ARG A 237 2.06 -17.94 3.75
N ARG A 238 0.86 -17.70 3.23
CA ARG A 238 0.44 -18.11 1.88
C ARG A 238 1.29 -17.41 0.80
N ALA A 239 1.44 -16.09 0.90
CA ALA A 239 2.24 -15.30 -0.03
C ALA A 239 3.71 -15.76 -0.04
N ARG A 240 4.33 -15.90 1.14
CA ARG A 240 5.73 -16.36 1.28
C ARG A 240 5.98 -17.76 0.70
N ARG A 241 4.97 -18.63 0.72
CA ARG A 241 5.04 -19.99 0.14
C ARG A 241 4.78 -20.03 -1.37
N GLY A 242 4.53 -18.89 -2.01
CA GLY A 242 4.18 -18.81 -3.43
C GLY A 242 2.83 -19.44 -3.76
N GLU A 243 1.94 -19.56 -2.77
CA GLU A 243 0.64 -20.22 -2.97
C GLU A 243 -0.42 -19.29 -3.61
N GLY A 244 -0.12 -18.00 -3.75
CA GLY A 244 -0.96 -17.01 -4.44
C GLY A 244 -1.46 -15.86 -3.58
N PRO A 245 -2.22 -14.93 -4.18
CA PRO A 245 -2.64 -13.71 -3.52
C PRO A 245 -3.72 -13.97 -2.46
N SER A 246 -3.88 -12.99 -1.57
CA SER A 246 -4.96 -12.96 -0.59
C SER A 246 -5.70 -11.63 -0.61
N LEU A 247 -7.01 -11.67 -0.39
CA LEU A 247 -7.86 -10.52 -0.12
C LEU A 247 -8.36 -10.62 1.32
N ILE A 248 -8.13 -9.59 2.13
CA ILE A 248 -8.67 -9.45 3.48
C ILE A 248 -9.62 -8.26 3.47
N VAL A 249 -10.90 -8.49 3.75
CA VAL A 249 -11.89 -7.43 3.94
C VAL A 249 -12.12 -7.25 5.44
N ALA A 250 -11.56 -6.17 5.99
CA ALA A 250 -11.68 -5.82 7.39
C ALA A 250 -12.83 -4.81 7.57
N LYS A 251 -13.90 -5.23 8.25
CA LYS A 251 -15.01 -4.34 8.59
C LYS A 251 -14.62 -3.42 9.74
N VAL A 252 -14.64 -2.11 9.51
CA VAL A 252 -14.19 -1.09 10.46
C VAL A 252 -15.20 0.04 10.56
N GLY A 253 -15.09 0.90 11.58
CA GLY A 253 -15.91 2.09 11.72
C GLY A 253 -15.17 3.34 11.22
N ARG A 254 -15.89 4.36 10.75
CA ARG A 254 -15.30 5.68 10.42
C ARG A 254 -15.72 6.70 11.46
N LEU A 255 -14.89 6.89 12.48
CA LEU A 255 -15.22 7.73 13.65
C LEU A 255 -15.11 9.23 13.35
N LEU A 256 -14.32 9.60 12.35
CA LEU A 256 -14.21 10.97 11.86
C LEU A 256 -14.95 11.12 10.50
N PRO A 257 -15.21 12.36 10.03
CA PRO A 257 -15.65 12.59 8.66
C PRO A 257 -14.65 12.07 7.62
N HIS A 258 -15.02 12.06 6.34
CA HIS A 258 -14.14 11.56 5.29
C HIS A 258 -12.77 12.28 5.31
N SER A 259 -12.82 13.60 5.45
CA SER A 259 -11.68 14.51 5.64
C SER A 259 -12.09 15.69 6.53
N SER A 260 -11.13 16.54 6.88
CA SER A 260 -11.39 17.77 7.62
C SER A 260 -12.29 18.79 6.92
N SER A 261 -12.55 18.60 5.62
CA SER A 261 -13.43 19.45 4.81
C SER A 261 -14.83 18.85 4.61
N ASP A 262 -15.11 17.72 5.27
CA ASP A 262 -16.38 16.99 5.17
C ASP A 262 -17.21 17.11 6.46
N ASP A 263 -18.52 16.98 6.32
CA ASP A 263 -19.47 16.86 7.43
C ASP A 263 -20.33 15.62 7.22
N HIS A 264 -19.94 14.54 7.90
CA HIS A 264 -20.58 13.24 7.77
C HIS A 264 -22.00 13.20 8.34
N THR A 265 -22.42 14.21 9.12
CA THR A 265 -23.77 14.26 9.72
C THR A 265 -24.84 14.60 8.68
N ARG A 266 -24.44 15.07 7.50
CA ARG A 266 -25.33 15.40 6.39
C ARG A 266 -25.86 14.18 5.64
N TYR A 267 -25.16 13.04 5.73
CA TYR A 267 -25.49 11.83 4.97
C TYR A 267 -25.39 10.53 5.77
N ARG A 268 -24.99 10.59 7.04
CA ARG A 268 -25.00 9.45 7.98
C ARG A 268 -25.96 9.74 9.13
N SER A 269 -26.73 8.74 9.52
CA SER A 269 -27.65 8.85 10.65
C SER A 269 -26.90 8.91 11.99
N ARG A 270 -27.54 9.47 13.03
CA ARG A 270 -26.96 9.49 14.38
C ARG A 270 -26.77 8.08 14.94
N GLU A 271 -27.69 7.19 14.61
CA GLU A 271 -27.66 5.78 15.00
C GLU A 271 -26.45 5.06 14.41
N GLU A 272 -26.09 5.34 13.16
CA GLU A 272 -24.89 4.78 12.52
C GLU A 272 -23.61 5.32 13.15
N LEU A 273 -23.54 6.62 13.42
CA LEU A 273 -22.37 7.24 14.07
C LEU A 273 -22.16 6.69 15.47
N GLU A 274 -23.22 6.53 16.25
CA GLU A 274 -23.15 5.97 17.60
C GLU A 274 -22.79 4.47 17.56
N ARG A 275 -23.30 3.71 16.58
CA ARG A 275 -22.91 2.30 16.37
C ARG A 275 -21.40 2.17 16.10
N ASP A 276 -20.83 3.03 15.25
CA ASP A 276 -19.40 3.02 14.99
C ASP A 276 -18.61 3.37 16.25
N ARG A 277 -19.06 4.38 17.01
CA ARG A 277 -18.46 4.79 18.29
C ARG A 277 -18.46 3.66 19.33
N GLN A 278 -19.57 2.93 19.45
CA GLN A 278 -19.67 1.78 20.36
C GLN A 278 -18.76 0.63 19.93
N ASN A 279 -18.36 0.59 18.67
CA ASN A 279 -17.46 -0.40 18.10
C ASN A 279 -16.00 0.06 18.01
N ASP A 280 -15.64 1.18 18.67
CA ASP A 280 -14.28 1.71 18.68
C ASP A 280 -13.24 0.62 19.06
N PRO A 281 -12.19 0.41 18.24
CA PRO A 281 -11.18 -0.62 18.47
C PRO A 281 -10.33 -0.39 19.73
N ILE A 282 -10.13 0.85 20.18
CA ILE A 282 -9.24 1.15 21.32
C ILE A 282 -9.83 0.61 22.63
N PRO A 283 -11.08 0.97 23.03
CA PRO A 283 -11.70 0.39 24.21
C PRO A 283 -11.88 -1.14 24.13
N LYS A 284 -12.04 -1.69 22.93
CA LYS A 284 -12.10 -3.15 22.72
C LYS A 284 -10.77 -3.82 23.03
N MET A 285 -9.66 -3.26 22.55
CA MET A 285 -8.31 -3.73 22.83
C MET A 285 -8.00 -3.65 24.34
N GLU A 286 -8.32 -2.54 24.99
CA GLU A 286 -8.15 -2.34 26.44
C GLU A 286 -8.88 -3.42 27.25
N LYS A 287 -10.18 -3.60 27.00
CA LYS A 287 -10.99 -4.63 27.67
C LYS A 287 -10.46 -6.04 27.42
N TRP A 288 -9.87 -6.29 26.26
CA TRP A 288 -9.27 -7.58 25.97
C TRP A 288 -7.97 -7.79 26.75
N LEU A 289 -7.07 -6.81 26.78
CA LEU A 289 -5.81 -6.88 27.50
C LEU A 289 -5.98 -6.91 29.03
N LEU A 290 -6.96 -6.18 29.57
CA LEU A 290 -7.37 -6.26 30.98
C LEU A 290 -7.83 -7.66 31.36
N ARG A 291 -8.68 -8.29 30.52
CA ARG A 291 -9.16 -9.66 30.75
C ARG A 291 -8.05 -10.70 30.72
N LEU A 292 -6.99 -10.47 29.94
CA LEU A 292 -5.80 -11.32 29.91
C LEU A 292 -4.85 -11.07 31.08
N GLY A 293 -5.09 -10.05 31.92
CA GLY A 293 -4.20 -9.66 33.00
C GLY A 293 -2.85 -9.10 32.51
N LEU A 294 -2.79 -8.66 31.25
CA LEU A 294 -1.55 -8.12 30.66
C LEU A 294 -1.30 -6.67 31.07
N LEU A 295 -2.33 -5.95 31.47
CA LEU A 295 -2.29 -4.59 31.98
C LEU A 295 -3.44 -4.35 32.98
N ASP A 296 -3.33 -3.26 33.74
CA ASP A 296 -4.35 -2.76 34.65
C ASP A 296 -4.79 -1.33 34.27
N GLU A 297 -5.86 -0.84 34.89
CA GLU A 297 -6.41 0.51 34.63
C GLU A 297 -5.36 1.61 34.84
N ALA A 298 -4.49 1.47 35.85
CA ALA A 298 -3.43 2.44 36.11
C ALA A 298 -2.39 2.49 34.97
N THR A 299 -2.07 1.33 34.39
CA THR A 299 -1.16 1.21 33.24
C THR A 299 -1.80 1.80 31.98
N ILE A 300 -3.11 1.61 31.75
CA ILE A 300 -3.83 2.24 30.63
C ILE A 300 -3.69 3.75 30.69
N GLU A 301 -4.06 4.34 31.82
CA GLU A 301 -4.05 5.79 31.98
C GLU A 301 -2.62 6.36 31.88
N LYS A 302 -1.64 5.64 32.43
CA LYS A 302 -0.23 6.00 32.25
C LYS A 302 0.19 5.99 30.77
N MET A 303 -0.14 4.94 30.02
CA MET A 303 0.21 4.84 28.60
C MET A 303 -0.46 5.94 27.77
N ARG A 304 -1.73 6.27 28.07
CA ARG A 304 -2.45 7.37 27.42
C ARG A 304 -1.79 8.71 27.67
N GLU A 305 -1.43 9.01 28.92
CA GLU A 305 -0.74 10.25 29.26
C GLU A 305 0.65 10.31 28.60
N GLU A 306 1.44 9.23 28.66
CA GLU A 306 2.74 9.16 27.99
C GLU A 306 2.64 9.43 26.48
N VAL A 307 1.68 8.80 25.79
CA VAL A 307 1.42 9.03 24.36
C VAL A 307 0.99 10.47 24.11
N LYS A 308 0.11 11.02 24.96
CA LYS A 308 -0.36 12.40 24.86
C LYS A 308 0.80 13.38 25.00
N SER A 309 1.60 13.27 26.07
CA SER A 309 2.75 14.15 26.31
C SER A 309 3.74 14.07 25.15
N LEU A 310 4.09 12.86 24.69
CA LEU A 310 5.03 12.68 23.59
C LEU A 310 4.55 13.32 22.28
N VAL A 311 3.26 13.14 21.93
CA VAL A 311 2.68 13.75 20.72
C VAL A 311 2.64 15.28 20.85
N ASP A 312 2.29 15.81 22.01
CA ASP A 312 2.25 17.25 22.25
C ASP A 312 3.65 17.87 22.13
N GLU A 313 4.66 17.29 22.80
CA GLU A 313 6.07 17.73 22.72
C GLU A 313 6.65 17.59 21.31
N THR A 314 6.34 16.48 20.63
CA THR A 314 6.80 16.23 19.25
C THR A 314 6.21 17.27 18.29
N ALA A 315 4.92 17.57 18.40
CA ALA A 315 4.29 18.60 17.57
C ALA A 315 4.97 19.97 17.75
N GLU A 316 5.22 20.39 18.99
CA GLU A 316 5.90 21.66 19.26
C GLU A 316 7.33 21.71 18.69
N ARG A 317 8.03 20.58 18.66
CA ARG A 317 9.35 20.47 18.07
C ARG A 317 9.30 20.50 16.54
N VAL A 318 8.40 19.74 15.93
CA VAL A 318 8.22 19.67 14.47
C VAL A 318 7.76 21.02 13.91
N GLU A 319 6.88 21.74 14.60
CA GLU A 319 6.47 23.09 14.19
C GLU A 319 7.63 24.08 14.05
N ARG A 320 8.74 23.85 14.75
CA ARG A 320 9.97 24.67 14.67
C ARG A 320 10.92 24.25 13.56
N LEU A 321 10.66 23.13 12.88
CA LEU A 321 11.47 22.68 11.76
C LEU A 321 11.22 23.53 10.51
N PRO A 322 12.24 23.69 9.64
CA PRO A 322 12.13 24.49 8.44
C PRO A 322 11.14 23.89 7.43
N GLU A 323 10.46 24.77 6.71
CA GLU A 323 9.67 24.42 5.51
C GLU A 323 10.61 24.22 4.30
N PRO A 324 10.20 23.42 3.30
CA PRO A 324 11.00 23.24 2.08
C PRO A 324 11.12 24.55 1.29
N SER A 325 12.23 24.73 0.59
CA SER A 325 12.42 25.88 -0.29
C SER A 325 11.54 25.75 -1.54
N PRO A 326 10.83 26.80 -1.99
CA PRO A 326 10.11 26.76 -3.26
C PRO A 326 10.98 26.40 -4.47
N ALA A 327 12.29 26.65 -4.39
CA ALA A 327 13.24 26.29 -5.44
C ALA A 327 13.43 24.77 -5.59
N GLU A 328 13.06 23.97 -4.58
CA GLU A 328 13.22 22.52 -4.56
C GLU A 328 11.98 21.76 -5.06
N ALA A 329 10.95 22.50 -5.54
CA ALA A 329 9.70 21.92 -6.02
C ALA A 329 9.89 20.88 -7.15
N THR A 330 10.89 21.07 -8.02
CA THR A 330 11.18 20.17 -9.14
C THR A 330 12.35 19.21 -8.87
N THR A 331 12.94 19.25 -7.68
CA THR A 331 14.04 18.34 -7.31
C THR A 331 13.56 16.89 -7.40
N PHE A 332 14.35 16.06 -8.09
CA PHE A 332 14.08 14.66 -8.42
C PHE A 332 13.03 14.39 -9.52
N VAL A 333 12.49 15.41 -10.19
CA VAL A 333 11.75 15.20 -11.47
C VAL A 333 12.69 14.62 -12.54
N TYR A 334 13.92 15.13 -12.56
CA TYR A 334 15.03 14.56 -13.31
C TYR A 334 16.11 14.10 -12.33
N SER A 335 16.93 13.13 -12.76
CA SER A 335 18.07 12.68 -11.97
C SER A 335 19.00 13.87 -11.69
N PRO A 336 19.33 14.18 -10.42
CA PRO A 336 20.26 15.26 -10.08
C PRO A 336 21.68 14.90 -10.53
N SER A 337 21.99 13.60 -10.57
CA SER A 337 23.14 13.07 -11.27
C SER A 337 22.84 13.12 -12.76
N ARG A 338 23.49 14.04 -13.48
CA ARG A 338 23.90 13.76 -14.85
C ARG A 338 24.86 12.57 -14.78
N CYS A 339 24.35 11.35 -14.61
CA CYS A 339 25.13 10.14 -14.88
C CYS A 339 25.33 10.06 -16.40
N VAL A 340 26.15 11.01 -16.88
CA VAL A 340 26.70 11.09 -18.23
C VAL A 340 28.01 10.31 -18.26
N GLU A 341 28.54 9.83 -17.13
CA GLU A 341 29.71 8.94 -17.15
C GLU A 341 29.44 7.59 -17.84
N THR A 342 28.17 7.16 -17.95
CA THR A 342 27.77 5.93 -18.67
C THR A 342 26.94 6.16 -19.93
N ILE A 343 26.42 7.38 -20.16
CA ILE A 343 26.14 7.78 -21.53
C ILE A 343 27.50 8.21 -22.05
N ALA A 344 28.34 7.22 -22.41
CA ALA A 344 29.52 7.47 -23.24
C ALA A 344 29.09 8.53 -24.25
N GLU A 345 29.87 9.62 -24.39
CA GLU A 345 29.60 10.71 -25.34
C GLU A 345 28.75 10.14 -26.47
N GLU A 346 27.53 10.68 -26.71
CA GLU A 346 26.75 10.31 -27.89
C GLU A 346 27.63 10.65 -29.10
N LYS A 347 28.59 9.78 -29.38
CA LYS A 347 29.28 9.68 -30.63
C LYS A 347 28.15 9.31 -31.56
N GLU A 348 28.00 10.07 -32.63
CA GLU A 348 27.20 9.58 -33.75
C GLU A 348 27.62 8.13 -33.95
N PRO A 349 26.71 7.16 -33.75
CA PRO A 349 27.08 5.77 -33.94
C PRO A 349 27.59 5.68 -35.36
N GLU A 350 28.85 5.27 -35.53
CA GLU A 350 29.35 4.97 -36.86
C GLU A 350 28.37 3.96 -37.45
N SER A 351 27.75 4.27 -38.59
CA SER A 351 26.77 3.37 -39.21
C SER A 351 27.51 2.14 -39.73
N VAL A 352 27.68 1.13 -38.89
CA VAL A 352 28.51 -0.06 -39.17
C VAL A 352 27.75 -1.17 -39.92
N GLY A 353 26.56 -0.93 -40.47
CA GLY A 353 25.74 -1.97 -41.11
C GLY A 353 24.93 -1.51 -42.32
N GLU A 354 24.24 -2.47 -42.96
CA GLU A 354 23.26 -2.19 -44.00
C GLU A 354 22.02 -1.48 -43.40
N PRO A 355 21.35 -0.60 -44.14
CA PRO A 355 20.09 0.00 -43.71
C PRO A 355 19.04 -1.08 -43.41
N VAL A 356 18.39 -0.96 -42.25
CA VAL A 356 17.28 -1.84 -41.84
C VAL A 356 16.00 -1.03 -41.68
N VAL A 357 14.84 -1.69 -41.72
CA VAL A 357 13.56 -1.05 -41.43
C VAL A 357 13.44 -0.74 -39.94
N ILE A 358 12.64 0.26 -39.56
CA ILE A 358 12.49 0.71 -38.17
C ILE A 358 12.08 -0.43 -37.21
N VAL A 359 11.27 -1.38 -37.68
CA VAL A 359 10.85 -2.56 -36.89
C VAL A 359 12.06 -3.41 -36.47
N ASP A 360 12.98 -3.66 -37.40
CA ASP A 360 14.20 -4.44 -37.13
C ASP A 360 15.16 -3.64 -36.24
N ALA A 361 15.27 -2.32 -36.46
CA ALA A 361 16.08 -1.45 -35.60
C ALA A 361 15.60 -1.47 -34.13
N ILE A 362 14.28 -1.42 -33.90
CA ILE A 362 13.71 -1.53 -32.54
C ILE A 362 13.96 -2.94 -31.98
N ASN A 363 13.77 -4.00 -32.78
CA ASN A 363 14.06 -5.37 -32.35
C ASN A 363 15.52 -5.53 -31.91
N HIS A 364 16.46 -5.06 -32.72
CA HIS A 364 17.89 -5.09 -32.40
C HIS A 364 18.20 -4.34 -31.11
N ALA A 365 17.64 -3.13 -30.93
CA ALA A 365 17.83 -2.36 -29.71
C ALA A 365 17.29 -3.09 -28.47
N LEU A 366 16.11 -3.72 -28.56
CA LEU A 366 15.55 -4.53 -27.49
C LEU A 366 16.41 -5.77 -27.20
N ASP A 367 16.92 -6.42 -28.24
CA ASP A 367 17.82 -7.57 -28.12
C ASP A 367 19.12 -7.19 -27.38
N GLU A 368 19.73 -6.08 -27.76
CA GLU A 368 20.94 -5.55 -27.13
C GLU A 368 20.72 -5.21 -25.65
N GLU A 369 19.62 -4.52 -25.33
CA GLU A 369 19.31 -4.15 -23.94
C GLU A 369 18.92 -5.36 -23.07
N LEU A 370 18.20 -6.34 -23.65
CA LEU A 370 17.88 -7.60 -22.96
C LEU A 370 19.14 -8.43 -22.66
N ALA A 371 20.12 -8.45 -23.58
CA ALA A 371 21.43 -9.08 -23.38
C ALA A 371 22.28 -8.33 -22.34
N ARG A 372 22.24 -6.99 -22.37
CA ARG A 372 23.07 -6.12 -21.52
C ARG A 372 22.62 -6.14 -20.07
N ASN A 373 21.32 -6.19 -19.81
CA ASN A 373 20.78 -5.99 -18.47
C ASN A 373 19.68 -7.01 -18.14
N GLU A 374 19.95 -7.87 -17.16
CA GLU A 374 19.02 -8.91 -16.72
C GLU A 374 17.70 -8.40 -16.16
N LYS A 375 17.65 -7.11 -15.78
CA LYS A 375 16.46 -6.44 -15.26
C LYS A 375 15.59 -5.81 -16.35
N VAL A 376 15.99 -5.84 -17.62
CA VAL A 376 15.12 -5.41 -18.73
C VAL A 376 14.05 -6.46 -18.99
N LEU A 377 12.79 -6.03 -19.02
CA LEU A 377 11.63 -6.89 -19.27
C LEU A 377 10.82 -6.29 -20.43
N VAL A 378 10.36 -7.10 -21.38
CA VAL A 378 9.51 -6.62 -22.48
C VAL A 378 8.18 -7.33 -22.41
N PHE A 379 7.08 -6.58 -22.28
CA PHE A 379 5.77 -7.19 -22.16
C PHE A 379 4.65 -6.26 -22.62
N GLY A 380 3.54 -6.88 -22.99
CA GLY A 380 2.39 -6.20 -23.58
C GLY A 380 1.45 -7.22 -24.20
N GLN A 381 0.48 -6.76 -24.97
CA GLN A 381 -0.46 -7.63 -25.66
C GLN A 381 0.23 -8.25 -26.89
N ASP A 382 0.17 -9.58 -27.02
CA ASP A 382 0.77 -10.34 -28.13
C ASP A 382 2.31 -10.25 -28.28
N VAL A 383 3.02 -9.69 -27.30
CA VAL A 383 4.48 -9.49 -27.32
C VAL A 383 5.27 -10.80 -27.39
N ALA A 384 4.78 -11.86 -26.77
CA ALA A 384 5.52 -13.12 -26.74
C ALA A 384 5.50 -13.86 -28.09
N ASP A 385 6.54 -14.65 -28.35
CA ASP A 385 6.54 -15.62 -29.44
C ASP A 385 5.38 -16.65 -29.28
N ASP A 386 4.80 -17.17 -30.38
CA ASP A 386 5.29 -17.14 -31.77
C ASP A 386 4.93 -15.90 -32.61
N LYS A 387 4.15 -14.95 -32.06
CA LYS A 387 3.74 -13.74 -32.78
C LYS A 387 4.80 -12.64 -32.74
N GLY A 388 5.22 -12.21 -31.54
CA GLY A 388 6.25 -11.18 -31.38
C GLY A 388 5.76 -9.75 -31.58
N GLY A 389 4.56 -9.43 -31.08
CA GLY A 389 3.91 -8.13 -31.26
C GLY A 389 3.09 -8.05 -32.56
N VAL A 390 2.17 -7.08 -32.67
CA VAL A 390 1.30 -6.94 -33.85
C VAL A 390 2.08 -6.69 -35.13
N PHE A 391 3.15 -5.89 -35.04
CA PHE A 391 4.06 -5.58 -36.14
C PHE A 391 5.34 -6.42 -36.10
N THR A 392 5.37 -7.50 -35.32
CA THR A 392 6.52 -8.42 -35.19
C THR A 392 7.80 -7.82 -34.59
N VAL A 393 7.70 -6.65 -33.95
CA VAL A 393 8.84 -5.93 -33.32
C VAL A 393 9.57 -6.77 -32.28
N THR A 394 8.90 -7.65 -31.56
CA THR A 394 9.49 -8.46 -30.47
C THR A 394 9.71 -9.92 -30.86
N LYS A 395 9.57 -10.25 -32.16
CA LYS A 395 9.74 -11.61 -32.69
C LYS A 395 11.12 -12.18 -32.37
N GLY A 396 11.15 -13.43 -31.93
CA GLY A 396 12.36 -14.18 -31.57
C GLY A 396 12.91 -13.88 -30.17
N LEU A 397 12.51 -12.76 -29.54
CA LEU A 397 13.06 -12.37 -28.24
C LEU A 397 12.58 -13.29 -27.11
N THR A 398 11.35 -13.81 -27.15
CA THR A 398 10.89 -14.80 -26.16
C THR A 398 11.61 -16.12 -26.30
N ARG A 399 11.88 -16.60 -27.53
CA ARG A 399 12.68 -17.81 -27.74
C ARG A 399 14.12 -17.65 -27.23
N LYS A 400 14.70 -16.45 -27.39
CA LYS A 400 16.07 -16.14 -26.96
C LYS A 400 16.20 -15.94 -25.44
N TYR A 401 15.34 -15.14 -24.83
CA TYR A 401 15.44 -14.73 -23.41
C TYR A 401 14.45 -15.43 -22.46
N GLY A 402 13.51 -16.19 -23.00
CA GLY A 402 12.51 -16.93 -22.26
C GLY A 402 11.31 -16.10 -21.81
N ARG A 403 10.23 -16.81 -21.44
CA ARG A 403 8.95 -16.24 -20.99
C ARG A 403 9.01 -15.48 -19.66
N LYS A 404 10.13 -15.50 -18.94
CA LYS A 404 10.31 -14.68 -17.73
C LYS A 404 10.71 -13.23 -18.04
N ARG A 405 11.33 -13.02 -19.21
CA ARG A 405 11.90 -11.73 -19.66
C ARG A 405 11.05 -11.08 -20.75
N VAL A 406 10.49 -11.88 -21.66
CA VAL A 406 9.62 -11.39 -22.76
C VAL A 406 8.30 -12.16 -22.76
N PHE A 407 7.18 -11.50 -22.42
CA PHE A 407 5.92 -12.19 -22.11
C PHE A 407 4.66 -11.40 -22.45
N ASN A 408 3.52 -12.11 -22.50
CA ASN A 408 2.21 -11.52 -22.74
C ASN A 408 1.57 -10.97 -21.46
N ALA A 409 1.03 -9.76 -21.55
CA ALA A 409 0.13 -9.20 -20.56
C ALA A 409 -1.34 -9.60 -20.85
N PRO A 410 -2.25 -9.47 -19.87
CA PRO A 410 -3.69 -9.42 -20.14
C PRO A 410 -4.05 -8.31 -21.15
N LEU A 411 -5.23 -8.42 -21.77
CA LEU A 411 -5.82 -7.38 -22.61
C LEU A 411 -6.39 -6.24 -21.74
N ALA A 412 -5.49 -5.53 -21.06
CA ALA A 412 -5.81 -4.42 -20.17
C ALA A 412 -4.61 -3.46 -20.08
N GLU A 413 -4.79 -2.22 -20.54
CA GLU A 413 -3.71 -1.24 -20.68
C GLU A 413 -3.28 -0.67 -19.33
N SER A 414 -4.25 -0.41 -18.44
CA SER A 414 -3.98 0.00 -17.06
C SER A 414 -3.09 -1.02 -16.37
N SER A 415 -3.42 -2.31 -16.50
CA SER A 415 -2.57 -3.42 -16.03
C SER A 415 -1.14 -3.34 -16.53
N ILE A 416 -0.93 -3.13 -17.83
CA ILE A 416 0.40 -3.07 -18.43
C ILE A 416 1.21 -1.94 -17.81
N VAL A 417 0.64 -0.73 -17.74
CA VAL A 417 1.33 0.45 -17.21
C VAL A 417 1.55 0.34 -15.70
N GLY A 418 0.54 -0.06 -14.93
CA GLY A 418 0.63 -0.19 -13.49
C GLY A 418 1.65 -1.24 -13.06
N VAL A 419 1.67 -2.40 -13.71
CA VAL A 419 2.67 -3.45 -13.45
C VAL A 419 4.08 -2.97 -13.84
N ALA A 420 4.23 -2.21 -14.93
CA ALA A 420 5.51 -1.61 -15.28
C ALA A 420 6.01 -0.67 -14.17
N VAL A 421 5.16 0.23 -13.66
CA VAL A 421 5.52 1.11 -12.53
C VAL A 421 5.93 0.30 -11.30
N GLY A 422 5.18 -0.75 -10.96
CA GLY A 422 5.50 -1.66 -9.85
C GLY A 422 6.81 -2.43 -10.01
N LEU A 423 7.12 -2.90 -11.22
CA LEU A 423 8.41 -3.52 -11.51
C LEU A 423 9.55 -2.51 -11.37
N ALA A 424 9.33 -1.26 -11.79
CA ALA A 424 10.32 -0.20 -11.69
C ALA A 424 10.66 0.19 -10.24
N THR A 425 9.73 0.11 -9.29
CA THR A 425 10.04 0.34 -7.86
C THR A 425 11.04 -0.67 -7.30
N ARG A 426 11.09 -1.89 -7.87
CA ARG A 426 12.09 -2.95 -7.60
C ARG A 426 13.38 -2.83 -8.43
N GLY A 427 13.52 -1.75 -9.20
CA GLY A 427 14.68 -1.50 -10.04
C GLY A 427 14.69 -2.27 -11.36
N PHE A 428 13.60 -2.97 -11.72
CA PHE A 428 13.47 -3.51 -13.08
C PHE A 428 13.36 -2.38 -14.12
N LYS A 429 13.65 -2.72 -15.38
CA LYS A 429 13.59 -1.81 -16.54
C LYS A 429 12.53 -2.32 -17.52
N PRO A 430 11.24 -2.14 -17.19
CA PRO A 430 10.15 -2.63 -18.03
C PRO A 430 10.00 -1.78 -19.29
N VAL A 431 9.94 -2.45 -20.43
CA VAL A 431 9.47 -1.94 -21.72
C VAL A 431 8.03 -2.43 -21.89
N ALA A 432 7.09 -1.54 -21.64
CA ALA A 432 5.67 -1.79 -21.76
C ALA A 432 5.19 -1.48 -23.19
N GLU A 433 4.82 -2.51 -23.95
CA GLU A 433 4.27 -2.37 -25.30
C GLU A 433 2.75 -2.26 -25.24
N ILE A 434 2.21 -1.12 -25.67
CA ILE A 434 0.77 -0.93 -25.92
C ILE A 434 0.53 -1.22 -27.40
N GLN A 435 -0.48 -2.03 -27.69
CA GLN A 435 -0.68 -2.62 -29.01
C GLN A 435 -0.85 -1.58 -30.13
N PHE A 436 -1.63 -0.53 -29.86
CA PHE A 436 -1.78 0.65 -30.70
C PHE A 436 -1.82 1.86 -29.76
N GLY A 437 -0.84 2.75 -29.88
CA GLY A 437 -0.63 3.91 -28.99
C GLY A 437 -1.03 5.24 -29.59
#